data_AF-A0A7V3X3R3-F1
#
_entry.id   AF-A0A7V3X3R3-F1
#
_cell.length_a   1.000
_cell.length_b   1.000
_cell.length_c   1.000
_cell.angle_alpha   90.00
_cell.angle_beta   90.00
_cell.angle_gamma   90.00
#
_symmetry.space_group_name_H-M   'P 1'
#
loop_
_entity.id
_entity.type
_entity.pdbx_description
1 polymer ?
#
loop_
_entity_poly.entity_id
_entity_poly.type
_entity_poly.pdbx_seq_one_letter_code
_entity_poly.pdbx_strand_id
1 'polypeptide(L)'
;MIPSKIMTITLSIFALLSPPLAAQTSVEVNTLKIEGLVVGVPQKIDADFASEHGVAVPKPFQFTIPTDRTKNIKVQYPPEVAGLFKYNFATEDNRYRSGLHVVPFSYRQNIPFEFNQNVEGGPLDILAHVAKMGFAGAVVDLDKSEIDATRQTEIGPYQAVEAIGRYAEADGTVVVLRVVALTEKEGETDGLIAIISALPETTGMKSVGDIVYVDGSRALGTLRFE
;
A
#
# COMPACT_ATOMS: atom_id res chain seq x y z
N MET A 1 13.64 106.07 -6.45
CA MET A 1 12.91 106.15 -5.17
C MET A 1 11.78 105.13 -5.17
N ILE A 2 11.82 104.20 -4.21
CA ILE A 2 10.74 103.43 -3.53
C ILE A 2 9.58 102.85 -4.38
N PRO A 3 9.17 101.58 -4.12
CA PRO A 3 8.75 100.62 -5.15
C PRO A 3 7.23 100.41 -5.25
N SER A 4 6.80 99.63 -6.25
CA SER A 4 5.50 98.94 -6.22
C SER A 4 5.68 97.50 -6.66
N LYS A 5 5.39 96.58 -5.74
CA LYS A 5 5.36 95.13 -5.92
C LYS A 5 4.11 94.76 -6.71
N ILE A 6 4.24 93.90 -7.72
CA ILE A 6 3.14 93.07 -8.22
C ILE A 6 3.53 91.62 -7.97
N MET A 7 2.65 90.97 -7.23
CA MET A 7 2.70 89.59 -6.77
C MET A 7 2.18 88.70 -7.89
N THR A 8 3.02 87.81 -8.44
CA THR A 8 2.61 86.80 -9.41
C THR A 8 2.67 85.43 -8.74
N ILE A 9 1.51 84.76 -8.74
CA ILE A 9 1.27 83.40 -8.28
C ILE A 9 1.86 82.44 -9.31
N THR A 10 2.72 81.52 -8.88
CA THR A 10 3.17 80.39 -9.72
C THR A 10 2.62 79.09 -9.16
N LEU A 11 1.81 78.44 -10.00
CA LEU A 11 1.11 77.18 -9.80
C LEU A 11 2.12 76.01 -9.82
N SER A 12 2.16 75.19 -8.77
CA SER A 12 2.96 73.95 -8.76
C SER A 12 2.13 72.79 -9.31
N ILE A 13 2.57 72.20 -10.42
CA ILE A 13 2.03 70.93 -10.94
C ILE A 13 2.96 69.80 -10.45
N PHE A 14 2.45 68.95 -9.56
CA PHE A 14 3.09 67.69 -9.17
C PHE A 14 2.77 66.64 -10.25
N ALA A 15 3.79 66.19 -11.00
CA ALA A 15 3.69 65.01 -11.83
C ALA A 15 4.06 63.77 -11.00
N LEU A 16 3.06 62.93 -10.68
CA LEU A 16 3.25 61.62 -10.07
C LEU A 16 3.71 60.63 -11.16
N LEU A 17 4.97 60.21 -11.10
CA LEU A 17 5.49 59.08 -11.86
C LEU A 17 5.13 57.78 -11.11
N SER A 18 4.15 57.04 -11.63
CA SER A 18 3.87 55.68 -11.17
C SER A 18 4.97 54.72 -11.67
N PRO A 19 5.53 53.83 -10.83
CA PRO A 19 6.45 52.80 -11.29
C PRO A 19 5.70 51.73 -12.12
N PRO A 20 6.35 51.11 -13.12
CA PRO A 20 5.73 50.04 -13.89
C PRO A 20 5.53 48.81 -13.01
N LEU A 21 4.31 48.28 -13.00
CA LEU A 21 3.97 47.02 -12.35
C LEU A 21 4.66 45.90 -13.13
N ALA A 22 5.75 45.35 -12.59
CA ALA A 22 6.32 44.11 -13.09
C ALA A 22 5.30 42.99 -12.82
N ALA A 23 4.65 42.49 -13.87
CA ALA A 23 3.81 41.33 -13.78
C ALA A 23 4.68 40.13 -13.37
N GLN A 24 4.64 39.77 -12.08
CA GLN A 24 5.16 38.50 -11.61
C GLN A 24 4.26 37.39 -12.16
N THR A 25 4.69 36.76 -13.25
CA THR A 25 4.15 35.48 -13.67
C THR A 25 4.59 34.41 -12.67
N SER A 26 3.82 34.25 -11.59
CA SER A 26 3.93 33.07 -10.74
C SER A 26 3.40 31.87 -11.54
N VAL A 27 4.31 31.03 -12.02
CA VAL A 27 3.94 29.71 -12.54
C VAL A 27 3.58 28.85 -11.32
N GLU A 28 2.30 28.73 -11.03
CA GLU A 28 1.79 27.79 -10.04
C GLU A 28 1.87 26.38 -10.64
N VAL A 29 2.97 25.68 -10.35
CA VAL A 29 3.11 24.26 -10.71
C VAL A 29 2.18 23.47 -9.81
N ASN A 30 0.99 23.18 -10.34
CA ASN A 30 0.00 22.34 -9.68
C ASN A 30 0.53 20.89 -9.69
N THR A 31 1.28 20.52 -8.66
CA THR A 31 1.73 19.14 -8.48
C THR A 31 0.48 18.30 -8.21
N LEU A 32 0.11 17.45 -9.17
CA LEU A 32 -0.96 16.46 -9.03
C LEU A 32 -0.74 15.66 -7.73
N LYS A 33 -1.48 16.00 -6.68
CA LYS A 33 -1.62 15.16 -5.49
C LYS A 33 -2.74 14.17 -5.76
N ILE A 34 -2.39 13.05 -6.40
CA ILE A 34 -3.28 11.90 -6.49
C ILE A 34 -2.98 11.02 -5.28
N GLU A 35 -3.86 11.03 -4.28
CA GLU A 35 -3.80 10.08 -3.18
C GLU A 35 -3.90 8.65 -3.73
N GLY A 36 -3.00 7.77 -3.30
CA GLY A 36 -2.98 6.38 -3.76
C GLY A 36 -2.30 6.11 -5.10
N LEU A 37 -1.67 7.11 -5.75
CA LEU A 37 -0.88 6.84 -6.96
C LEU A 37 0.32 5.93 -6.66
N VAL A 38 0.36 4.79 -7.33
CA VAL A 38 1.50 3.88 -7.33
C VAL A 38 2.12 3.89 -8.72
N VAL A 39 3.34 4.42 -8.81
CA VAL A 39 4.16 4.33 -10.01
C VAL A 39 5.02 3.07 -9.91
N GLY A 40 4.99 2.24 -10.94
CA GLY A 40 5.62 0.93 -10.86
C GLY A 40 5.47 0.10 -12.13
N VAL A 41 5.80 -1.18 -12.01
CA VAL A 41 5.70 -2.15 -13.11
C VAL A 41 4.41 -2.96 -12.92
N PRO A 42 3.47 -2.93 -13.89
CA PRO A 42 2.29 -3.78 -13.82
C PRO A 42 2.70 -5.26 -13.92
N GLN A 43 2.02 -6.10 -13.17
CA GLN A 43 2.18 -7.55 -13.15
C GLN A 43 0.82 -8.16 -13.44
N LYS A 44 0.80 -9.12 -14.36
CA LYS A 44 -0.38 -9.88 -14.73
C LYS A 44 -0.20 -11.32 -14.26
N ILE A 45 -1.16 -11.80 -13.49
CA ILE A 45 -1.16 -13.12 -12.85
C ILE A 45 -2.32 -13.89 -13.44
N ASP A 46 -2.09 -14.55 -14.56
CA ASP A 46 -3.09 -15.24 -15.37
C ASP A 46 -2.61 -16.63 -15.81
N ALA A 47 -3.23 -17.21 -16.84
CA ALA A 47 -2.88 -18.52 -17.36
C ALA A 47 -1.45 -18.58 -17.97
N ASP A 48 -0.98 -17.47 -18.55
CA ASP A 48 0.38 -17.42 -19.12
C ASP A 48 1.41 -17.40 -17.98
N PHE A 49 1.16 -16.61 -16.93
CA PHE A 49 1.94 -16.62 -15.70
C PHE A 49 1.97 -18.00 -15.04
N ALA A 50 0.80 -18.65 -14.94
CA ALA A 50 0.67 -20.00 -14.39
C ALA A 50 1.54 -21.02 -15.13
N SER A 51 1.52 -20.96 -16.46
CA SER A 51 2.32 -21.83 -17.34
C SER A 51 3.82 -21.55 -17.23
N GLU A 52 4.22 -20.28 -17.21
CA GLU A 52 5.63 -19.86 -17.12
C GLU A 52 6.27 -20.29 -15.79
N HIS A 53 5.53 -20.15 -14.69
CA HIS A 53 6.08 -20.33 -13.35
C HIS A 53 5.65 -21.62 -12.66
N GLY A 54 4.82 -22.46 -13.31
CA GLY A 54 4.41 -23.74 -12.77
C GLY A 54 3.53 -23.63 -11.51
N VAL A 55 2.68 -22.61 -11.43
CA VAL A 55 1.78 -22.36 -10.30
C VAL A 55 0.31 -22.41 -10.72
N ALA A 56 -0.58 -22.82 -9.83
CA ALA A 56 -2.01 -22.78 -10.07
C ALA A 56 -2.55 -21.38 -9.77
N VAL A 57 -3.05 -20.68 -10.79
CA VAL A 57 -3.74 -19.39 -10.65
C VAL A 57 -5.25 -19.65 -10.74
N PRO A 58 -5.97 -19.81 -9.61
CA PRO A 58 -7.40 -20.14 -9.65
C PRO A 58 -8.24 -18.97 -10.16
N LYS A 59 -7.77 -17.74 -9.98
CA LYS A 59 -8.46 -16.53 -10.39
C LYS A 59 -7.43 -15.52 -10.92
N PRO A 60 -7.52 -15.10 -12.19
CA PRO A 60 -6.60 -14.12 -12.73
C PRO A 60 -6.75 -12.75 -12.06
N PHE A 61 -5.63 -12.04 -11.92
CA PHE A 61 -5.60 -10.68 -11.42
C PHE A 61 -4.34 -9.96 -11.89
N GLN A 62 -4.33 -8.65 -11.70
CA GLN A 62 -3.19 -7.79 -11.96
C GLN A 62 -2.96 -6.84 -10.79
N PHE A 63 -1.73 -6.35 -10.67
CA PHE A 63 -1.34 -5.34 -9.70
C PHE A 63 -0.06 -4.63 -10.16
N THR A 64 0.32 -3.55 -9.51
CA THR A 64 1.50 -2.75 -9.84
C THR A 64 2.53 -2.87 -8.73
N ILE A 65 3.72 -3.35 -9.08
CA ILE A 65 4.86 -3.39 -8.16
C ILE A 65 5.46 -1.97 -8.08
N PRO A 66 5.44 -1.30 -6.91
CA PRO A 66 6.07 0.00 -6.76
C PRO A 66 7.55 -0.12 -7.05
N THR A 67 8.08 0.72 -7.94
CA THR A 67 9.51 0.77 -8.26
C THR A 67 10.04 2.19 -8.12
N ASP A 68 11.28 2.30 -7.67
CA ASP A 68 12.05 3.54 -7.66
C ASP A 68 13.54 3.18 -7.65
N ARG A 69 14.42 4.16 -7.81
CA ARG A 69 15.87 3.94 -7.90
C ARG A 69 16.51 3.50 -6.58
N THR A 70 15.79 3.57 -5.46
CA THR A 70 16.33 3.41 -4.10
C THR A 70 16.06 2.03 -3.52
N LYS A 71 15.55 1.09 -4.32
CA LYS A 71 15.19 -0.25 -3.84
C LYS A 71 15.54 -1.35 -4.80
N ASN A 72 15.97 -2.46 -4.21
CA ASN A 72 16.15 -3.74 -4.88
C ASN A 72 14.89 -4.58 -4.65
N ILE A 73 14.42 -5.27 -5.69
CA ILE A 73 13.25 -6.13 -5.61
C ILE A 73 13.69 -7.53 -5.97
N LYS A 74 13.52 -8.46 -5.04
CA LYS A 74 13.73 -9.90 -5.27
C LYS A 74 12.38 -10.58 -5.34
N VAL A 75 12.19 -11.43 -6.32
CA VAL A 75 10.95 -12.18 -6.52
C VAL A 75 11.22 -13.67 -6.59
N GLN A 76 10.29 -14.47 -6.05
CA GLN A 76 10.35 -15.93 -6.07
C GLN A 76 9.07 -16.51 -6.67
N TYR A 77 9.25 -17.47 -7.59
CA TYR A 77 8.21 -18.21 -8.28
C TYR A 77 8.60 -19.70 -8.45
N PRO A 78 7.77 -20.65 -7.99
CA PRO A 78 6.94 -20.49 -6.80
C PRO A 78 7.80 -20.08 -5.58
N PRO A 79 7.21 -19.53 -4.51
CA PRO A 79 7.91 -19.34 -3.26
C PRO A 79 8.25 -20.68 -2.60
N GLU A 80 9.22 -20.67 -1.68
CA GLU A 80 9.60 -21.86 -0.88
C GLU A 80 8.46 -22.36 0.04
N VAL A 81 7.50 -21.49 0.33
CA VAL A 81 6.27 -21.77 1.06
C VAL A 81 5.08 -21.72 0.10
N ALA A 82 3.93 -22.28 0.50
CA ALA A 82 2.74 -22.28 -0.35
C ALA A 82 2.31 -20.86 -0.75
N GLY A 83 2.19 -20.60 -2.06
CA GLY A 83 1.77 -19.32 -2.61
C GLY A 83 2.01 -19.23 -4.12
N LEU A 84 1.51 -18.16 -4.73
CA LEU A 84 1.75 -17.85 -6.15
C LEU A 84 3.15 -17.25 -6.34
N PHE A 85 3.51 -16.31 -5.47
CA PHE A 85 4.74 -15.56 -5.55
C PHE A 85 5.07 -14.86 -4.23
N LYS A 86 6.35 -14.54 -4.04
CA LYS A 86 6.83 -13.68 -2.96
C LYS A 86 7.74 -12.59 -3.49
N TYR A 87 7.31 -11.34 -3.34
CA TYR A 87 8.14 -10.16 -3.57
C TYR A 87 8.79 -9.71 -2.26
N ASN A 88 10.08 -9.45 -2.29
CA ASN A 88 10.84 -8.85 -1.20
C ASN A 88 11.43 -7.53 -1.69
N PHE A 89 10.98 -6.45 -1.05
CA PHE A 89 11.50 -5.11 -1.23
C PHE A 89 12.65 -4.89 -0.25
N ALA A 90 13.81 -4.50 -0.79
CA ALA A 90 15.02 -4.29 -0.03
C ALA A 90 15.59 -2.89 -0.30
N THR A 91 16.39 -2.38 0.63
CA THR A 91 17.22 -1.19 0.43
C THR A 91 18.31 -1.44 -0.63
N GLU A 92 18.99 -0.37 -1.04
CA GLU A 92 20.14 -0.46 -1.97
C GLU A 92 21.24 -1.39 -1.45
N ASP A 93 21.49 -1.40 -0.13
CA ASP A 93 22.44 -2.29 0.56
C ASP A 93 21.86 -3.70 0.86
N ASN A 94 20.76 -4.08 0.21
CA ASN A 94 20.10 -5.39 0.31
C ASN A 94 19.51 -5.76 1.68
N ARG A 95 19.27 -4.78 2.57
CA ARG A 95 18.50 -5.03 3.78
C ARG A 95 17.03 -5.15 3.47
N TYR A 96 16.37 -6.13 4.07
CA TYR A 96 14.94 -6.33 3.92
C TYR A 96 14.15 -5.12 4.43
N ARG A 97 13.15 -4.66 3.67
CA ARG A 97 12.22 -3.58 4.02
C ARG A 97 10.83 -4.11 4.25
N SER A 98 10.25 -4.66 3.20
CA SER A 98 8.91 -5.23 3.24
C SER A 98 8.77 -6.34 2.22
N GLY A 99 7.68 -7.09 2.30
CA GLY A 99 7.37 -8.14 1.35
C GLY A 99 5.90 -8.21 1.03
N LEU A 100 5.59 -8.86 -0.08
CA LEU A 100 4.24 -9.25 -0.46
C LEU A 100 4.28 -10.71 -0.87
N HIS A 101 3.59 -11.55 -0.12
CA HIS A 101 3.40 -12.97 -0.42
C HIS A 101 1.92 -13.20 -0.67
N VAL A 102 1.55 -13.75 -1.83
CA VAL A 102 0.15 -13.97 -2.21
C VAL A 102 -0.13 -15.46 -2.26
N VAL A 103 -1.16 -15.88 -1.54
CA VAL A 103 -1.59 -17.27 -1.42
C VAL A 103 -3.06 -17.36 -1.86
N PRO A 104 -3.42 -18.23 -2.80
CA PRO A 104 -4.81 -18.46 -3.12
C PRO A 104 -5.48 -19.25 -1.99
N PHE A 105 -6.73 -18.94 -1.69
CA PHE A 105 -7.53 -19.74 -0.76
C PHE A 105 -8.85 -20.17 -1.40
N SER A 106 -9.37 -21.31 -0.92
CA SER A 106 -10.70 -21.80 -1.22
C SER A 106 -11.36 -22.30 0.06
N TYR A 107 -12.55 -21.79 0.40
CA TYR A 107 -13.33 -22.27 1.54
C TYR A 107 -13.69 -23.74 1.46
N ARG A 108 -13.81 -24.27 0.24
CA ARG A 108 -14.19 -25.68 0.04
C ARG A 108 -13.03 -26.65 0.22
N GLN A 109 -11.79 -26.18 0.07
CA GLN A 109 -10.61 -27.05 0.01
C GLN A 109 -9.63 -26.79 1.16
N ASN A 110 -9.51 -25.54 1.61
CA ASN A 110 -8.38 -25.10 2.44
C ASN A 110 -8.79 -24.62 3.85
N ILE A 111 -10.09 -24.55 4.17
CA ILE A 111 -10.56 -24.30 5.54
C ILE A 111 -10.95 -25.65 6.19
N PRO A 112 -10.39 -26.01 7.35
CA PRO A 112 -10.68 -27.30 7.99
C PRO A 112 -12.19 -27.49 8.25
N PHE A 113 -12.67 -28.72 8.05
CA PHE A 113 -14.09 -29.10 8.13
C PHE A 113 -14.78 -28.73 9.46
N GLU A 114 -14.01 -28.70 10.56
CA GLU A 114 -14.46 -28.27 11.90
C GLU A 114 -14.84 -26.78 12.01
N PHE A 115 -14.37 -25.95 11.07
CA PHE A 115 -14.80 -24.56 10.92
C PHE A 115 -15.95 -24.41 9.93
N ASN A 116 -16.15 -25.37 9.01
CA ASN A 116 -17.20 -25.34 8.00
C ASN A 116 -18.62 -25.52 8.59
N GLN A 117 -18.73 -25.91 9.87
CA GLN A 117 -20.01 -26.07 10.57
C GLN A 117 -20.35 -24.94 11.57
N ASN A 118 -19.39 -24.05 11.88
CA ASN A 118 -19.51 -23.11 13.00
C ASN A 118 -19.17 -21.64 12.68
N VAL A 119 -18.87 -21.27 11.43
CA VAL A 119 -18.84 -19.84 11.08
C VAL A 119 -20.28 -19.36 10.90
N GLU A 120 -20.97 -19.17 12.03
CA GLU A 120 -22.18 -18.33 12.08
C GLU A 120 -21.73 -16.89 11.81
N GLY A 121 -21.77 -16.46 10.55
CA GLY A 121 -21.30 -15.14 10.17
C GLY A 121 -21.54 -14.81 8.70
N GLY A 122 -21.61 -13.52 8.40
CA GLY A 122 -21.71 -13.03 7.03
C GLY A 122 -20.38 -13.22 6.27
N PRO A 123 -20.34 -12.91 4.96
CA PRO A 123 -19.12 -13.06 4.14
C PRO A 123 -17.85 -12.42 4.73
N LEU A 124 -18.00 -11.28 5.43
CA LEU A 124 -16.88 -10.56 6.08
C LEU A 124 -16.36 -11.26 7.34
N ASP A 125 -17.19 -12.01 8.06
CA ASP A 125 -16.73 -12.80 9.22
C ASP A 125 -15.83 -13.95 8.78
N ILE A 126 -16.15 -14.53 7.61
CA ILE A 126 -15.31 -15.57 7.01
C ILE A 126 -13.96 -14.98 6.59
N LEU A 127 -13.94 -13.83 5.93
CA LEU A 127 -12.67 -13.15 5.57
C LEU A 127 -11.86 -12.77 6.82
N ALA A 128 -12.51 -12.35 7.90
CA ALA A 128 -11.84 -12.10 9.18
C ALA A 128 -11.17 -13.35 9.74
N HIS A 129 -11.83 -14.51 9.63
CA HIS A 129 -11.27 -15.78 10.03
C HIS A 129 -10.07 -16.17 9.14
N VAL A 130 -10.19 -16.04 7.82
CA VAL A 130 -9.08 -16.28 6.89
C VAL A 130 -7.88 -15.40 7.18
N ALA A 131 -8.09 -14.10 7.40
CA ALA A 131 -7.00 -13.17 7.70
C ALA A 131 -6.25 -13.58 8.98
N LYS A 132 -6.97 -14.03 10.01
CA LYS A 132 -6.37 -14.55 11.25
C LYS A 132 -5.61 -15.86 11.04
N MET A 133 -6.14 -16.79 10.25
CA MET A 133 -5.43 -18.02 9.89
C MET A 133 -4.17 -17.72 9.07
N GLY A 134 -4.26 -16.82 8.10
CA GLY A 134 -3.12 -16.37 7.31
C GLY A 134 -2.05 -15.69 8.17
N PHE A 135 -2.45 -14.92 9.18
CA PHE A 135 -1.54 -14.37 10.18
C PHE A 135 -0.86 -15.49 10.96
N ALA A 136 -1.62 -16.45 11.47
CA ALA A 136 -1.08 -17.56 12.23
C ALA A 136 -0.13 -18.45 11.40
N GLY A 137 -0.43 -18.66 10.12
CA GLY A 137 0.45 -19.41 9.19
C GLY A 137 1.68 -18.63 8.73
N ALA A 138 1.73 -17.31 8.94
CA ALA A 138 2.85 -16.46 8.56
C ALA A 138 3.88 -16.25 9.70
N VAL A 139 3.53 -16.60 10.94
CA VAL A 139 4.40 -16.43 12.10
C VAL A 139 5.10 -17.73 12.46
N VAL A 140 6.36 -17.63 12.91
CA VAL A 140 7.18 -18.79 13.30
C VAL A 140 6.78 -19.31 14.69
N ASP A 141 6.44 -18.39 15.60
CA ASP A 141 6.15 -18.66 17.01
C ASP A 141 4.92 -17.84 17.43
N LEU A 142 3.77 -18.52 17.54
CA LEU A 142 2.48 -17.88 17.84
C LEU A 142 2.47 -17.23 19.23
N ASP A 143 3.20 -17.80 20.20
CA ASP A 143 3.27 -17.28 21.57
C ASP A 143 4.03 -15.95 21.65
N LYS A 144 4.77 -15.61 20.59
CA LYS A 144 5.48 -14.34 20.43
C LYS A 144 4.86 -13.45 19.36
N SER A 145 3.57 -13.66 19.08
CA SER A 145 2.82 -12.88 18.12
C SER A 145 1.62 -12.21 18.77
N GLU A 146 1.21 -11.08 18.21
CA GLU A 146 0.07 -10.31 18.67
C GLU A 146 -0.66 -9.73 17.45
N ILE A 147 -1.99 -9.90 17.41
CA ILE A 147 -2.85 -9.20 16.46
C ILE A 147 -3.36 -7.93 17.14
N ASP A 148 -2.86 -6.78 16.72
CA ASP A 148 -3.27 -5.46 17.21
C ASP A 148 -4.68 -5.09 16.71
N ALA A 149 -5.05 -5.50 15.49
CA ALA A 149 -6.34 -5.21 14.90
C ALA A 149 -6.82 -6.29 13.92
N THR A 150 -8.14 -6.52 13.90
CA THR A 150 -8.82 -7.17 12.77
C THR A 150 -9.98 -6.29 12.35
N ARG A 151 -10.04 -5.88 11.08
CA ARG A 151 -11.06 -4.94 10.61
C ARG A 151 -11.34 -5.07 9.12
N GLN A 152 -12.53 -4.64 8.75
CA GLN A 152 -12.91 -4.46 7.35
C GLN A 152 -12.07 -3.34 6.72
N THR A 153 -11.76 -3.50 5.44
CA THR A 153 -10.98 -2.55 4.64
C THR A 153 -11.35 -2.68 3.16
N GLU A 154 -10.73 -1.87 2.32
CA GLU A 154 -10.88 -1.94 0.87
C GLU A 154 -9.51 -2.11 0.21
N ILE A 155 -9.45 -3.03 -0.75
CA ILE A 155 -8.30 -3.22 -1.64
C ILE A 155 -8.77 -2.93 -3.05
N GLY A 156 -8.42 -1.76 -3.57
CA GLY A 156 -9.01 -1.31 -4.83
C GLY A 156 -10.54 -1.19 -4.69
N PRO A 157 -11.33 -1.80 -5.60
CA PRO A 157 -12.79 -1.79 -5.51
C PRO A 157 -13.36 -2.93 -4.63
N TYR A 158 -12.52 -3.78 -4.02
CA TYR A 158 -12.97 -4.98 -3.33
C TYR A 158 -13.02 -4.77 -1.82
N GLN A 159 -14.13 -5.19 -1.21
CA GLN A 159 -14.18 -5.35 0.24
C GLN A 159 -13.24 -6.47 0.68
N ALA A 160 -12.52 -6.21 1.75
CA ALA A 160 -11.54 -7.12 2.30
C ALA A 160 -11.58 -7.06 3.83
N VAL A 161 -10.94 -8.02 4.47
CA VAL A 161 -10.64 -7.95 5.90
C VAL A 161 -9.13 -8.06 6.09
N GLU A 162 -8.59 -7.20 6.93
CA GLU A 162 -7.19 -7.23 7.31
C GLU A 162 -7.01 -7.59 8.79
N ALA A 163 -6.04 -8.46 9.07
CA ALA A 163 -5.45 -8.65 10.37
C ALA A 163 -4.08 -7.97 10.39
N ILE A 164 -3.88 -7.02 11.30
CA ILE A 164 -2.63 -6.30 11.48
C ILE A 164 -2.08 -6.65 12.85
N GLY A 165 -0.79 -6.95 12.90
CA GLY A 165 -0.12 -7.36 14.12
C GLY A 165 1.39 -7.36 14.00
N ARG A 166 2.03 -8.02 14.95
CA ARG A 166 3.49 -8.15 15.03
C ARG A 166 3.88 -9.52 15.55
N TYR A 167 5.09 -9.95 15.23
CA TYR A 167 5.73 -11.08 15.88
C TYR A 167 7.23 -10.81 16.07
N ALA A 168 7.84 -11.50 17.03
CA ALA A 168 9.28 -11.46 17.24
C ALA A 168 9.95 -12.70 16.65
N GLU A 169 11.04 -12.50 15.90
CA GLU A 169 11.92 -13.58 15.47
C GLU A 169 12.78 -14.09 16.63
N ALA A 170 13.50 -15.20 16.41
CA ALA A 170 14.32 -15.84 17.43
C ALA A 170 15.43 -14.94 17.98
N ASP A 171 15.90 -13.99 17.17
CA ASP A 171 16.93 -12.99 17.54
C ASP A 171 16.34 -11.73 18.21
N GLY A 172 15.02 -11.67 18.39
CA GLY A 172 14.30 -10.53 18.98
C GLY A 172 13.88 -9.46 17.96
N THR A 173 14.17 -9.63 16.67
CA THR A 173 13.72 -8.72 15.62
C THR A 173 12.20 -8.70 15.55
N VAL A 174 11.60 -7.51 15.67
CA VAL A 174 10.15 -7.34 15.56
C VAL A 174 9.77 -7.12 14.09
N VAL A 175 8.95 -8.01 13.58
CA VAL A 175 8.37 -7.92 12.24
C VAL A 175 6.90 -7.53 12.38
N VAL A 176 6.48 -6.52 11.62
CA VAL A 176 5.07 -6.13 11.54
C VAL A 176 4.43 -6.88 10.37
N LEU A 177 3.24 -7.41 10.60
CA LEU A 177 2.46 -8.16 9.63
C LEU A 177 1.11 -7.48 9.36
N ARG A 178 0.73 -7.47 8.08
CA ARG A 178 -0.62 -7.16 7.61
C ARG A 178 -1.03 -8.31 6.71
N VAL A 179 -2.05 -9.04 7.11
CA VAL A 179 -2.63 -10.12 6.33
C VAL A 179 -3.99 -9.69 5.86
N VAL A 180 -4.19 -9.68 4.55
CA VAL A 180 -5.45 -9.25 3.92
C VAL A 180 -6.09 -10.43 3.22
N ALA A 181 -7.33 -10.74 3.59
CA ALA A 181 -8.17 -11.70 2.90
C ALA A 181 -9.19 -10.93 2.04
N LEU A 182 -9.29 -11.29 0.77
CA LEU A 182 -10.22 -10.66 -0.17
C LEU A 182 -10.73 -11.64 -1.23
N THR A 183 -11.94 -11.37 -1.72
CA THR A 183 -12.57 -12.01 -2.88
C THR A 183 -12.91 -10.95 -3.93
N GLU A 184 -13.23 -11.34 -5.16
CA GLU A 184 -13.66 -10.37 -6.18
C GLU A 184 -15.08 -9.88 -5.90
N LYS A 185 -15.96 -10.80 -5.50
CA LYS A 185 -17.36 -10.52 -5.20
C LYS A 185 -17.68 -10.99 -3.79
N GLU A 186 -18.62 -10.28 -3.16
CA GLU A 186 -19.16 -10.67 -1.87
C GLU A 186 -19.80 -12.07 -1.97
N GLY A 187 -19.50 -12.93 -0.99
CA GLY A 187 -20.04 -14.30 -0.93
C GLY A 187 -19.31 -15.34 -1.79
N GLU A 188 -18.25 -14.96 -2.51
CA GLU A 188 -17.39 -15.94 -3.19
C GLU A 188 -16.64 -16.83 -2.20
N THR A 189 -16.38 -18.07 -2.63
CA THR A 189 -15.66 -19.05 -1.82
C THR A 189 -14.16 -19.12 -2.07
N ASP A 190 -13.71 -18.46 -3.14
CA ASP A 190 -12.33 -18.50 -3.60
C ASP A 190 -11.80 -17.07 -3.66
N GLY A 191 -10.57 -16.90 -3.21
CA GLY A 191 -9.98 -15.57 -3.09
C GLY A 191 -8.48 -15.62 -2.87
N LEU A 192 -7.95 -14.50 -2.39
CA LEU A 192 -6.53 -14.32 -2.13
C LEU A 192 -6.30 -13.97 -0.66
N ILE A 193 -5.21 -14.49 -0.11
CA ILE A 193 -4.57 -13.99 1.10
C ILE A 193 -3.31 -13.27 0.65
N ALA A 194 -3.23 -11.97 0.93
CA ALA A 194 -2.01 -11.20 0.77
C ALA A 194 -1.36 -11.01 2.14
N ILE A 195 -0.16 -11.57 2.31
CA ILE A 195 0.64 -11.48 3.51
C ILE A 195 1.73 -10.43 3.25
N ILE A 196 1.63 -9.30 3.94
CA ILE A 196 2.61 -8.22 3.92
C ILE A 196 3.39 -8.29 5.23
N SER A 197 4.71 -8.38 5.12
CA SER A 197 5.62 -8.22 6.24
C SER A 197 6.47 -6.97 6.05
N ALA A 198 6.91 -6.38 7.17
CA ALA A 198 7.76 -5.20 7.17
C ALA A 198 8.66 -5.18 8.40
N LEU A 199 9.89 -4.71 8.23
CA LEU A 199 10.79 -4.37 9.33
C LEU A 199 10.68 -2.87 9.63
N PRO A 200 10.19 -2.46 10.82
CA PRO A 200 10.03 -1.04 11.15
C PRO A 200 11.30 -0.20 10.96
N GLU A 201 12.45 -0.79 11.28
CA GLU A 201 13.77 -0.16 11.21
C GLU A 201 14.17 0.28 9.79
N THR A 202 13.73 -0.41 8.75
CA THR A 202 14.12 -0.14 7.35
C THR A 202 12.98 0.44 6.51
N THR A 203 11.75 0.45 7.03
CA THR A 203 10.59 1.08 6.41
C THR A 203 10.32 2.48 6.93
N GLY A 204 10.89 2.86 8.08
CA GLY A 204 10.62 4.15 8.72
C GLY A 204 9.25 4.20 9.40
N MET A 205 8.66 3.03 9.69
CA MET A 205 7.40 2.94 10.43
C MET A 205 7.58 3.48 11.85
N LYS A 206 6.59 4.26 12.29
CA LYS A 206 6.48 4.80 13.66
C LYS A 206 5.45 4.03 14.49
N SER A 207 4.49 3.40 13.83
CA SER A 207 3.46 2.57 14.44
C SER A 207 3.23 1.30 13.63
N VAL A 208 2.63 0.28 14.27
CA VAL A 208 2.17 -0.95 13.58
C VAL A 208 1.23 -0.60 12.42
N GLY A 209 0.35 0.37 12.60
CA GLY A 209 -0.62 0.79 11.58
C GLY A 209 0.02 1.36 10.31
N ASP A 210 1.28 1.82 10.37
CA ASP A 210 1.98 2.39 9.21
C ASP A 210 2.31 1.33 8.14
N ILE A 211 2.11 0.04 8.44
CA ILE A 211 2.29 -1.05 7.47
C ILE A 211 1.42 -0.89 6.23
N VAL A 212 0.33 -0.11 6.28
CA VAL A 212 -0.49 0.20 5.10
C VAL A 212 0.24 1.03 4.05
N TYR A 213 1.35 1.70 4.42
CA TYR A 213 2.13 2.57 3.53
C TYR A 213 3.41 1.93 2.98
N VAL A 214 3.75 0.71 3.39
CA VAL A 214 4.95 0.01 2.87
C VAL A 214 4.73 -0.49 1.45
N ASP A 215 5.82 -0.76 0.72
CA ASP A 215 5.75 -1.14 -0.71
C ASP A 215 4.83 -2.35 -0.96
N GLY A 216 4.87 -3.39 -0.13
CA GLY A 216 3.97 -4.54 -0.25
C GLY A 216 2.49 -4.17 -0.15
N SER A 217 2.12 -3.31 0.80
CA SER A 217 0.74 -2.81 0.94
C SER A 217 0.32 -1.89 -0.20
N ARG A 218 1.22 -1.05 -0.68
CA ARG A 218 0.98 -0.16 -1.84
C ARG A 218 0.76 -0.97 -3.10
N ALA A 219 1.56 -2.02 -3.31
CA ALA A 219 1.38 -2.95 -4.42
C ALA A 219 -0.01 -3.59 -4.36
N LEU A 220 -0.38 -4.12 -3.19
CA LEU A 220 -1.70 -4.73 -2.98
C LEU A 220 -2.85 -3.75 -3.27
N GLY A 221 -2.74 -2.48 -2.87
CA GLY A 221 -3.79 -1.48 -3.12
C GLY A 221 -4.15 -1.27 -4.59
N THR A 222 -3.26 -1.64 -5.51
CA THR A 222 -3.51 -1.58 -6.97
C THR A 222 -4.12 -2.85 -7.55
N LEU A 223 -4.36 -3.88 -6.74
CA LEU A 223 -4.85 -5.18 -7.20
C LEU A 223 -6.22 -5.06 -7.87
N ARG A 224 -6.36 -5.68 -9.03
CA ARG A 224 -7.63 -5.84 -9.79
C ARG A 224 -7.75 -7.28 -10.26
N PHE A 225 -8.81 -7.97 -9.88
CA PHE A 225 -9.21 -9.22 -10.53
C PHE A 225 -9.62 -8.94 -11.99
N GLU A 226 -9.41 -9.92 -12.87
CA GLU A 226 -9.83 -9.87 -14.28
C GLU A 226 -11.15 -10.59 -14.53
#